data_AF-A0A3A6MVY8-F1
#
_entry.id   AF-A0A3A6MVY8-F1
#
_cell.length_a   1.000
_cell.length_b   1.000
_cell.length_c   1.000
_cell.angle_alpha   90.00
_cell.angle_beta   90.00
_cell.angle_gamma   90.00
#
_symmetry.space_group_name_H-M   'P 1'
#
loop_
_entity.id
_entity.type
_entity.pdbx_description
1 polymer ?
#
loop_
_entity_poly.entity_id
_entity_poly.type
_entity_poly.pdbx_seq_one_letter_code
_entity_poly.pdbx_strand_id
1 'polypeptide(L)'
;MAPCIQSDDKLGGLAHKLRNACLSGDSRQMENLFRQIVELDENCADAWYGLGMLSMQDGQFEDAYDYLSEFVAVAELDRDAEDAEVLLCFLERTLSGEGEIHNDLLEEVDEHFLMRYFDADKIDEPYAELGRLTVREAVNTTVGRYALLALIREDNVFKQAALDRGLAVATQAVPVNGTH
;
A
#
# COMPACT_ATOMS: atom_id res chain seq x y z
N MET A 1 -12.04 -27.81 -24.90
CA MET A 1 -12.53 -26.69 -24.07
C MET A 1 -12.42 -27.11 -22.62
N ALA A 2 -11.40 -26.57 -21.92
CA ALA A 2 -11.19 -26.46 -20.47
C ALA A 2 -9.67 -26.26 -20.27
N PRO A 3 -9.24 -25.20 -19.55
CA PRO A 3 -9.01 -25.40 -18.11
C PRO A 3 -9.25 -24.13 -17.27
N CYS A 4 -10.50 -23.68 -17.06
CA CYS A 4 -10.75 -22.66 -16.02
C CYS A 4 -10.60 -23.24 -14.60
N ILE A 5 -10.88 -24.54 -14.42
CA ILE A 5 -10.91 -25.22 -13.11
C ILE A 5 -9.50 -25.34 -12.46
N GLN A 6 -8.41 -25.32 -13.24
CA GLN A 6 -7.05 -25.47 -12.69
C GLN A 6 -6.46 -24.18 -12.14
N SER A 7 -6.86 -23.03 -12.67
CA SER A 7 -6.41 -21.70 -12.22
C SER A 7 -7.08 -21.34 -10.89
N ASP A 8 -8.38 -21.59 -10.76
CA ASP A 8 -9.16 -21.29 -9.55
C ASP A 8 -8.69 -22.11 -8.34
N ASP A 9 -8.37 -23.40 -8.53
CA ASP A 9 -7.87 -24.28 -7.45
C ASP A 9 -6.45 -23.88 -6.98
N LYS A 10 -5.61 -23.39 -7.90
CA LYS A 10 -4.28 -22.88 -7.58
C LYS A 10 -4.34 -21.55 -6.82
N LEU A 11 -5.22 -20.65 -7.23
CA LEU A 11 -5.43 -19.36 -6.57
C LEU A 11 -5.87 -19.56 -5.12
N GLY A 12 -6.84 -20.44 -4.87
CA GLY A 12 -7.26 -20.82 -3.51
C GLY A 12 -6.12 -21.39 -2.67
N GLY A 13 -5.26 -22.21 -3.26
CA GLY A 13 -4.06 -22.74 -2.60
C GLY A 13 -3.02 -21.67 -2.23
N LEU A 14 -2.81 -20.67 -3.10
CA LEU A 14 -1.92 -19.54 -2.83
C LEU A 14 -2.50 -18.60 -1.78
N ALA A 15 -3.78 -18.27 -1.87
CA ALA A 15 -4.53 -17.51 -0.88
C ALA A 15 -4.43 -18.12 0.52
N HIS A 16 -4.57 -19.45 0.64
CA HIS A 16 -4.41 -20.13 1.92
C HIS A 16 -2.97 -20.01 2.48
N LYS A 17 -1.95 -20.12 1.63
CA LYS A 17 -0.55 -19.90 2.05
C LYS A 17 -0.31 -18.45 2.45
N LEU A 18 -0.91 -17.50 1.73
CA LEU A 18 -0.79 -16.08 2.01
C LEU A 18 -1.36 -15.76 3.39
N ARG A 19 -2.54 -16.30 3.72
CA ARG A 19 -3.12 -16.21 5.06
C ARG A 19 -2.14 -16.66 6.16
N ASN A 20 -1.48 -17.79 5.98
CA ASN A 20 -0.50 -18.27 6.95
C ASN A 20 0.72 -17.34 7.06
N ALA A 21 1.22 -16.86 5.92
CA ALA A 21 2.32 -15.89 5.88
C ALA A 21 1.96 -14.57 6.57
N CYS A 22 0.71 -14.11 6.43
CA CYS A 22 0.18 -12.95 7.13
C CYS A 22 0.18 -13.19 8.65
N LEU A 23 -0.32 -14.33 9.11
CA LEU A 23 -0.34 -14.67 10.54
C LEU A 23 1.06 -14.78 11.14
N SER A 24 2.06 -15.23 10.37
CA SER A 24 3.46 -15.27 10.82
C SER A 24 4.18 -13.94 10.66
N GLY A 25 3.59 -12.95 9.98
CA GLY A 25 4.20 -11.65 9.70
C GLY A 25 5.45 -11.72 8.83
N ASP A 26 5.58 -12.77 8.01
CA ASP A 26 6.73 -13.00 7.13
C ASP A 26 6.57 -12.22 5.83
N SER A 27 7.10 -10.99 5.82
CA SER A 27 6.99 -10.07 4.68
C SER A 27 7.55 -10.63 3.38
N ARG A 28 8.64 -11.40 3.42
CA ARG A 28 9.24 -11.97 2.20
C ARG A 28 8.37 -13.07 1.62
N GLN A 29 7.77 -13.89 2.48
CA GLN A 29 6.85 -14.92 2.02
C GLN A 29 5.57 -14.30 1.46
N MET A 30 5.04 -13.26 2.11
CA MET A 30 3.86 -12.52 1.62
C MET A 30 4.11 -11.93 0.24
N GLU A 31 5.23 -11.23 0.04
CA GLU A 31 5.58 -10.62 -1.26
C GLU A 31 5.59 -11.67 -2.39
N ASN A 32 6.27 -12.80 -2.17
CA ASN A 32 6.33 -13.89 -3.15
C ASN A 32 4.95 -14.48 -3.46
N LEU A 33 4.05 -14.53 -2.48
CA LEU A 33 2.71 -15.07 -2.65
C LEU A 33 1.79 -14.08 -3.37
N PHE A 34 1.89 -12.78 -3.05
CA PHE A 34 1.17 -11.74 -3.79
C PHE A 34 1.59 -11.69 -5.26
N ARG A 35 2.90 -11.78 -5.56
CA ARG A 35 3.38 -11.85 -6.95
C ARG A 35 2.77 -13.02 -7.71
N GLN A 36 2.75 -14.21 -7.12
CA GLN A 36 2.12 -15.39 -7.74
C GLN A 36 0.60 -15.23 -7.90
N ILE A 37 -0.06 -14.51 -6.99
CA ILE A 37 -1.50 -14.23 -7.10
C ILE A 37 -1.76 -13.29 -8.26
N VAL A 38 -0.99 -12.20 -8.39
CA VAL A 38 -1.06 -11.26 -9.52
C VAL A 38 -0.77 -11.96 -10.85
N GLU A 39 0.19 -12.89 -10.89
CA GLU A 39 0.48 -13.68 -12.10
C GLU A 39 -0.69 -14.60 -12.53
N LEU A 40 -1.55 -15.00 -11.59
CA LEU A 40 -2.74 -15.81 -11.88
C LEU A 40 -3.99 -14.97 -12.12
N ASP A 41 -4.10 -13.83 -11.43
CA ASP A 41 -5.19 -12.88 -11.51
C ASP A 41 -4.65 -11.44 -11.42
N GLU A 42 -4.41 -10.86 -12.59
CA GLU A 42 -3.95 -9.48 -12.75
C GLU A 42 -4.98 -8.45 -12.27
N ASN A 43 -6.24 -8.85 -12.09
CA ASN A 43 -7.30 -7.96 -11.61
C ASN A 43 -7.47 -8.02 -10.08
N CYS A 44 -6.60 -8.74 -9.37
CA CYS A 44 -6.63 -8.80 -7.92
C CYS A 44 -6.04 -7.52 -7.30
N ALA A 45 -6.87 -6.48 -7.17
CA ALA A 45 -6.49 -5.17 -6.61
C ALA A 45 -5.82 -5.31 -5.23
N ASP A 46 -6.35 -6.15 -4.35
CA ASP A 46 -5.78 -6.37 -3.01
C ASP A 46 -4.33 -6.91 -3.06
N ALA A 47 -3.99 -7.69 -4.09
CA ALA A 47 -2.64 -8.22 -4.24
C ALA A 47 -1.66 -7.15 -4.71
N TRP A 48 -2.06 -6.28 -5.64
CA TRP A 48 -1.29 -5.10 -6.03
C TRP A 48 -1.05 -4.16 -4.86
N TYR A 49 -2.09 -3.87 -4.08
CA TYR A 49 -1.97 -3.06 -2.87
C TYR A 49 -0.99 -3.68 -1.86
N GLY A 50 -1.11 -4.98 -1.60
CA GLY A 50 -0.21 -5.72 -0.71
C GLY A 50 1.26 -5.63 -1.13
N LEU A 51 1.55 -5.73 -2.44
CA LEU A 51 2.90 -5.55 -2.98
C LEU A 51 3.41 -4.11 -2.84
N GLY A 52 2.56 -3.12 -3.11
CA GLY A 52 2.87 -1.71 -2.92
C GLY A 52 3.26 -1.40 -1.48
N MET A 53 2.46 -1.85 -0.51
CA MET A 53 2.71 -1.63 0.92
C MET A 53 3.97 -2.35 1.43
N LEU A 54 4.24 -3.57 0.97
CA LEU A 54 5.47 -4.29 1.33
C LEU A 54 6.71 -3.61 0.76
N SER A 55 6.63 -3.12 -0.48
CA SER A 55 7.71 -2.38 -1.15
C SER A 55 7.97 -1.03 -0.45
N MET A 56 6.91 -0.35 -0.04
CA MET A 56 6.99 0.84 0.83
C MET A 56 7.75 0.53 2.12
N GLN A 57 7.37 -0.54 2.82
CA GLN A 57 8.03 -0.94 4.06
C GLN A 57 9.53 -1.23 3.83
N ASP A 58 9.89 -1.92 2.75
CA ASP A 58 11.29 -2.22 2.40
C ASP A 58 12.07 -0.98 1.89
N GLY A 59 11.37 0.09 1.53
CA GLY A 59 11.95 1.33 1.02
C GLY A 59 12.25 1.31 -0.49
N GLN A 60 11.70 0.32 -1.21
CA GLN A 60 11.78 0.23 -2.66
C GLN A 60 10.71 1.14 -3.28
N PHE A 61 11.00 2.44 -3.34
CA PHE A 61 10.00 3.44 -3.75
C PHE A 61 9.58 3.35 -5.22
N GLU A 62 10.47 2.91 -6.10
CA GLU A 62 10.16 2.67 -7.51
C GLU A 62 9.17 1.52 -7.65
N ASP A 63 9.48 0.37 -7.05
CA ASP A 63 8.58 -0.79 -7.01
C ASP A 63 7.23 -0.46 -6.36
N ALA A 64 7.24 0.30 -5.25
CA ALA A 64 6.03 0.73 -4.58
C ALA A 64 5.13 1.58 -5.48
N TYR A 65 5.74 2.51 -6.24
CA TYR A 65 5.02 3.36 -7.19
C TYR A 65 4.36 2.52 -8.29
N ASP A 66 5.09 1.57 -8.87
CA ASP A 66 4.57 0.71 -9.93
C ASP A 66 3.39 -0.14 -9.43
N TYR A 67 3.54 -0.83 -8.28
CA TYR A 67 2.46 -1.67 -7.74
C TYR A 67 1.23 -0.87 -7.31
N LEU A 68 1.40 0.31 -6.72
CA LEU A 68 0.28 1.15 -6.31
C LEU A 68 -0.44 1.78 -7.51
N SER A 69 0.29 2.04 -8.59
CA SER A 69 -0.29 2.53 -9.84
C SER A 69 -1.17 1.46 -10.49
N GLU A 70 -0.72 0.20 -10.50
CA GLU A 70 -1.55 -0.94 -10.94
C GLU A 70 -2.75 -1.15 -10.02
N PHE A 71 -2.58 -1.00 -8.70
CA PHE A 71 -3.69 -1.06 -7.76
C PHE A 71 -4.77 -0.02 -8.09
N VAL A 72 -4.42 1.25 -8.27
CA VAL A 72 -5.38 2.31 -8.60
C VAL A 72 -6.02 2.07 -9.98
N ALA A 73 -5.27 1.53 -10.94
CA ALA A 73 -5.82 1.21 -12.27
C ALA A 73 -6.89 0.11 -12.24
N VAL A 74 -6.76 -0.85 -11.32
CA VAL A 74 -7.66 -2.00 -11.19
C VAL A 74 -8.75 -1.79 -10.15
N ALA A 75 -8.49 -0.98 -9.12
CA ALA A 75 -9.45 -0.67 -8.06
C ALA A 75 -10.57 0.23 -8.62
N GLU A 76 -11.78 -0.31 -8.76
CA GLU A 76 -12.96 0.46 -9.16
C GLU A 76 -13.33 1.48 -8.07
N LEU A 77 -12.83 2.73 -8.17
CA LEU A 77 -13.18 3.91 -7.35
C LEU A 77 -13.57 3.56 -5.90
N ASP A 78 -12.62 3.00 -5.16
CA ASP A 78 -12.75 2.72 -3.72
C ASP A 78 -12.00 3.79 -2.92
N ARG A 79 -12.41 4.02 -1.67
CA ARG A 79 -11.74 4.95 -0.73
C ARG A 79 -10.24 4.65 -0.61
N ASP A 80 -9.88 3.37 -0.68
CA ASP A 80 -8.48 2.98 -0.58
C ASP A 80 -7.67 3.32 -1.86
N ALA A 81 -8.33 3.51 -3.00
CA ALA A 81 -7.70 4.05 -4.21
C ALA A 81 -7.34 5.53 -4.05
N GLU A 82 -8.21 6.33 -3.41
CA GLU A 82 -7.94 7.74 -3.09
C GLU A 82 -6.70 7.87 -2.17
N ASP A 83 -6.62 7.03 -1.13
CA ASP A 83 -5.46 6.99 -0.24
C ASP A 83 -4.16 6.58 -0.97
N ALA A 84 -4.25 5.65 -1.93
CA ALA A 84 -3.12 5.23 -2.74
C ALA A 84 -2.67 6.31 -3.74
N GLU A 85 -3.60 7.07 -4.33
CA GLU A 85 -3.30 8.19 -5.22
C GLU A 85 -2.48 9.29 -4.51
N VAL A 86 -2.85 9.62 -3.27
CA VAL A 86 -2.08 10.56 -2.44
C VAL A 86 -0.64 10.05 -2.25
N LEU A 87 -0.48 8.76 -1.94
CA LEU A 87 0.84 8.16 -1.75
C LEU A 87 1.66 8.12 -3.05
N LEU A 88 1.04 7.82 -4.19
CA LEU A 88 1.66 7.87 -5.51
C LEU A 88 2.19 9.27 -5.84
N CYS A 89 1.42 10.31 -5.52
CA CYS A 89 1.84 11.70 -5.68
C CYS A 89 3.14 11.99 -4.90
N PHE A 90 3.28 11.47 -3.69
CA PHE A 90 4.52 11.62 -2.92
C PHE A 90 5.69 10.85 -3.50
N LEU A 91 5.44 9.60 -3.94
CA LEU A 91 6.47 8.74 -4.52
C LEU A 91 7.01 9.34 -5.82
N GLU A 92 6.13 9.75 -6.74
CA GLU A 92 6.51 10.37 -8.02
C GLU A 92 7.44 11.56 -7.81
N ARG A 93 7.13 12.43 -6.85
CA ARG A 93 7.90 13.66 -6.56
C ARG A 93 9.19 13.39 -5.80
N THR A 94 9.24 12.28 -5.08
CA THR A 94 10.43 11.81 -4.39
C THR A 94 11.41 11.20 -5.40
N LEU A 95 10.89 10.42 -6.35
CA LEU A 95 11.65 9.76 -7.41
C LEU A 95 12.11 10.75 -8.50
N SER A 96 11.24 11.68 -8.92
CA SER A 96 11.54 12.65 -9.99
C SER A 96 12.43 13.81 -9.56
N GLY A 97 12.61 14.03 -8.25
CA GLY A 97 13.49 15.07 -7.70
C GLY A 97 13.03 16.53 -7.93
N GLU A 98 11.94 16.77 -8.67
CA GLU A 98 11.45 18.11 -9.01
C GLU A 98 10.04 18.41 -8.49
N GLY A 99 9.87 19.63 -7.95
CA GLY A 99 8.58 20.31 -7.81
C GLY A 99 8.21 20.78 -6.39
N GLU A 100 7.64 21.99 -6.29
CA GLU A 100 6.76 22.46 -5.19
C GLU A 100 5.35 21.88 -5.36
N ILE A 101 4.69 21.43 -4.28
CA ILE A 101 3.31 20.96 -4.35
C ILE A 101 2.42 22.20 -4.50
N HIS A 102 1.47 22.20 -5.43
CA HIS A 102 0.51 23.30 -5.55
C HIS A 102 -0.35 23.36 -4.29
N ASN A 103 -0.57 24.57 -3.74
CA ASN A 103 -1.29 24.78 -2.47
C ASN A 103 -2.66 24.09 -2.40
N ASP A 104 -3.35 23.93 -3.53
CA ASP A 104 -4.67 23.31 -3.60
C ASP A 104 -4.61 21.79 -3.32
N LEU A 105 -3.53 21.12 -3.74
CA LEU A 105 -3.27 19.71 -3.40
C LEU A 105 -2.71 19.56 -1.98
N LEU A 106 -2.01 20.59 -1.47
CA LEU A 106 -1.48 20.59 -0.10
C LEU A 106 -2.59 20.57 0.96
N GLU A 107 -3.75 21.20 0.73
CA GLU A 107 -4.85 21.18 1.71
C GLU A 107 -5.51 19.80 1.80
N GLU A 108 -5.74 19.13 0.66
CA GLU A 108 -6.28 17.76 0.62
C GLU A 108 -5.28 16.73 1.15
N VAL A 109 -4.02 16.87 0.76
CA VAL A 109 -2.93 16.01 1.24
C VAL A 109 -2.67 16.25 2.73
N ASP A 110 -2.60 17.50 3.21
CA ASP A 110 -2.43 17.78 4.65
C ASP A 110 -3.62 17.20 5.45
N GLU A 111 -4.88 17.43 5.08
CA GLU A 111 -6.02 16.94 5.87
C GLU A 111 -6.14 15.42 5.83
N HIS A 112 -6.08 14.77 4.66
CA HIS A 112 -6.26 13.30 4.58
C HIS A 112 -5.07 12.55 5.18
N PHE A 113 -3.85 13.02 4.92
CA PHE A 113 -2.63 12.43 5.46
C PHE A 113 -2.51 12.63 6.97
N LEU A 114 -2.78 13.84 7.48
CA LEU A 114 -2.80 14.08 8.92
C LEU A 114 -3.91 13.27 9.57
N MET A 115 -5.14 13.28 9.06
CA MET A 115 -6.25 12.53 9.65
C MET A 115 -6.01 11.01 9.70
N ARG A 116 -5.28 10.45 8.73
CA ARG A 116 -5.04 9.00 8.62
C ARG A 116 -3.78 8.52 9.35
N TYR A 117 -2.70 9.30 9.31
CA TYR A 117 -1.36 8.89 9.75
C TYR A 117 -0.84 9.68 10.95
N PHE A 118 -1.42 10.83 11.25
CA PHE A 118 -1.15 11.60 12.47
C PHE A 118 -2.41 11.72 13.30
N ASP A 119 -2.59 10.79 14.23
CA ASP A 119 -3.59 10.92 15.28
C ASP A 119 -3.56 12.36 15.82
N ALA A 120 -4.70 13.06 15.81
CA ALA A 120 -4.74 14.50 16.12
C ALA A 120 -4.24 14.83 17.55
N ASP A 121 -4.10 13.80 18.39
CA ASP A 121 -3.53 13.86 19.74
C ASP A 121 -2.01 13.57 19.82
N LYS A 122 -1.35 13.21 18.70
CA LYS A 122 0.10 12.90 18.60
C LYS A 122 0.89 13.88 17.72
N ILE A 123 0.32 15.06 17.46
CA ILE A 123 0.89 16.09 16.56
C ILE A 123 2.25 16.61 17.06
N ASP A 124 2.62 16.41 18.33
CA ASP A 124 3.86 16.97 18.89
C ASP A 124 5.15 16.17 18.58
N GLU A 125 5.07 14.87 18.27
CA GLU A 125 6.26 14.01 18.04
C GLU A 125 6.92 14.08 16.64
N PRO A 126 6.23 14.28 15.49
CA PRO A 126 6.90 14.22 14.18
C PRO A 126 7.91 15.33 13.92
N TYR A 127 7.82 16.47 14.63
CA TYR A 127 8.68 17.62 14.39
C TYR A 127 10.16 17.39 14.71
N ALA A 128 10.45 16.50 15.67
CA ALA A 128 11.83 16.17 16.03
C ALA A 128 12.51 15.33 14.94
N GLU A 129 11.76 14.45 14.29
CA GLU A 129 12.24 13.52 13.27
C GLU A 129 12.26 14.16 11.87
N LEU A 130 11.39 15.14 11.62
CA LEU A 130 11.37 15.96 10.40
C LEU A 130 12.46 17.05 10.36
N GLY A 131 13.43 17.03 11.29
CA GLY A 131 14.51 18.01 11.33
C GLY A 131 14.04 19.44 11.63
N ARG A 132 12.95 19.59 12.40
CA ARG A 132 12.26 20.86 12.72
C ARG A 132 11.45 21.47 11.58
N LEU A 133 11.12 20.71 10.54
CA LEU A 133 10.17 21.11 9.52
C LEU A 133 8.74 20.75 9.97
N THR A 134 7.78 21.62 9.65
CA THR A 134 6.35 21.25 9.64
C THR A 134 6.06 20.25 8.51
N VAL A 135 4.97 19.50 8.59
CA VAL A 135 4.53 18.59 7.50
C VAL A 135 4.44 19.37 6.18
N ARG A 136 3.81 20.55 6.21
CA ARG A 136 3.68 21.47 5.06
C ARG A 136 5.03 21.91 4.46
N GLU A 137 6.05 22.12 5.27
CA GLU A 137 7.40 22.44 4.80
C GLU A 137 8.12 21.19 4.30
N ALA A 138 7.93 20.06 4.97
CA ALA A 138 8.56 18.80 4.64
C ALA A 138 8.12 18.29 3.26
N VAL A 139 6.82 18.35 2.94
CA VAL A 139 6.30 17.90 1.63
C VAL A 139 6.85 18.71 0.45
N ASN A 140 7.30 19.94 0.68
CA ASN A 140 7.86 20.82 -0.35
C ASN A 140 9.37 20.65 -0.56
N THR A 141 10.06 19.95 0.34
CA THR A 141 11.50 19.69 0.20
C THR A 141 11.76 18.21 -0.07
N THR A 142 12.78 17.91 -0.87
CA THR A 142 13.17 16.51 -1.11
C THR A 142 13.52 15.81 0.20
N VAL A 143 14.32 16.46 1.06
CA VAL A 143 14.73 15.91 2.37
C VAL A 143 13.52 15.68 3.28
N GLY A 144 12.57 16.61 3.32
CA GLY A 144 11.36 16.49 4.12
C GLY A 144 10.42 15.40 3.60
N ARG A 145 10.27 15.21 2.29
CA ARG A 145 9.51 14.10 1.71
C ARG A 145 10.11 12.75 2.07
N TYR A 146 11.43 12.59 2.01
CA TYR A 146 12.09 11.37 2.47
C TYR A 146 11.92 11.15 3.98
N ALA A 147 11.94 12.20 4.79
CA ALA A 147 11.70 12.10 6.24
C ALA A 147 10.25 11.71 6.56
N LEU A 148 9.27 12.25 5.82
CA LEU A 148 7.88 11.82 5.90
C LEU A 148 7.73 10.35 5.48
N LEU A 149 8.30 9.95 4.34
CA LEU A 149 8.28 8.55 3.91
C LEU A 149 8.94 7.61 4.92
N ALA A 150 10.03 8.03 5.56
CA ALA A 150 10.67 7.26 6.63
C ALA A 150 9.75 7.11 7.85
N LEU A 151 9.10 8.20 8.30
CA LEU A 151 8.14 8.16 9.40
C LEU A 151 6.96 7.24 9.10
N ILE A 152 6.37 7.34 7.91
CA ILE A 152 5.22 6.48 7.57
C ILE A 152 5.66 5.01 7.45
N ARG A 153 6.91 4.73 7.03
CA ARG A 153 7.46 3.37 7.01
C ARG A 153 7.67 2.77 8.39
N GLU A 154 8.09 3.60 9.35
CA GLU A 154 8.31 3.17 10.73
C GLU A 154 6.99 2.95 11.48
N ASP A 155 5.93 3.61 11.04
CA ASP A 155 4.59 3.26 11.48
C ASP A 155 4.17 1.90 10.91
N ASN A 156 3.81 0.97 11.80
CA ASN A 156 3.44 -0.40 11.42
C ASN A 156 2.14 -0.46 10.59
N VAL A 157 1.48 0.67 10.34
CA VAL A 157 0.26 0.81 9.55
C VAL A 157 0.39 0.17 8.18
N PHE A 158 1.49 0.37 7.45
CA PHE A 158 1.64 -0.24 6.11
C PHE A 158 1.75 -1.76 6.15
N LYS A 159 2.49 -2.29 7.13
CA LYS A 159 2.57 -3.72 7.34
C LYS A 159 1.18 -4.28 7.67
N GLN A 160 0.41 -3.60 8.51
CA GLN A 160 -0.96 -4.02 8.85
C GLN A 160 -1.91 -3.92 7.66
N ALA A 161 -1.83 -2.87 6.85
CA ALA A 161 -2.65 -2.73 5.65
C ALA A 161 -2.36 -3.85 4.63
N ALA A 162 -1.09 -4.22 4.44
CA ALA A 162 -0.71 -5.38 3.63
C ALA A 162 -1.27 -6.70 4.19
N LEU A 163 -1.25 -6.86 5.52
CA LEU A 163 -1.81 -8.03 6.21
C LEU A 163 -3.33 -8.11 6.03
N ASP A 164 -4.04 -7.01 6.23
CA ASP A 164 -5.49 -6.93 6.11
C ASP A 164 -5.96 -7.23 4.69
N ARG A 165 -5.30 -6.63 3.68
CA ARG A 165 -5.58 -6.93 2.27
C ARG A 165 -5.21 -8.35 1.90
N GLY A 166 -4.09 -8.89 2.40
CA GLY A 166 -3.74 -10.30 2.19
C GLY A 166 -4.77 -11.27 2.78
N LEU A 167 -5.36 -10.93 3.93
CA LEU A 167 -6.48 -11.67 4.50
C LEU A 167 -7.76 -11.55 3.65
N ALA A 168 -8.01 -10.37 3.06
CA ALA A 168 -9.15 -10.12 2.16
C ALA A 168 -9.05 -10.94 0.87
N VAL A 169 -7.89 -10.96 0.18
CA VAL A 169 -7.60 -11.87 -0.95
C VAL A 169 -7.93 -13.30 -0.56
N ALA A 170 -7.47 -13.71 0.61
CA ALA A 170 -7.66 -15.06 1.10
C ALA A 170 -9.11 -15.41 1.48
N THR A 171 -10.02 -14.43 1.54
CA THR A 171 -11.45 -14.66 1.72
C THR A 171 -12.20 -14.72 0.39
N GLN A 172 -11.80 -13.92 -0.59
CA GLN A 172 -12.41 -13.92 -1.93
C GLN A 172 -12.10 -15.22 -2.70
N ALA A 173 -10.89 -15.78 -2.50
CA ALA A 173 -10.45 -17.00 -3.18
C ALA A 173 -11.00 -18.31 -2.57
N VAL A 174 -11.67 -18.27 -1.41
CA VAL A 174 -12.37 -19.45 -0.88
C VAL A 174 -13.77 -19.43 -1.48
N PRO A 175 -14.08 -20.28 -2.48
CA PRO A 175 -15.46 -20.38 -2.92
C PRO A 175 -16.30 -20.81 -1.72
N VAL A 176 -17.33 -20.04 -1.40
CA VAL A 176 -18.43 -20.46 -0.52
C VAL A 176 -19.16 -21.64 -1.16
N ASN A 177 -18.50 -22.78 -1.22
CA ASN A 177 -19.12 -24.04 -1.62
C ASN A 177 -19.64 -24.73 -0.36
N GLY A 178 -20.92 -24.49 -0.09
CA GLY A 178 -21.76 -25.15 0.90
C GLY A 178 -22.70 -24.13 1.51
N THR A 179 -24.02 -24.18 1.32
CA THR A 179 -24.89 -25.37 1.32
C THR A 179 -26.23 -25.08 0.64
N HIS A 180 -26.63 -25.93 -0.31
CA HIS A 180 -28.04 -26.23 -0.58
C HIS A 180 -28.26 -27.73 -0.36
#